data_AF-A0A525PRY5-F1
#
_entry.id   AF-A0A525PRY5-F1
#
_cell.length_a   1.000
_cell.length_b   1.000
_cell.length_c   1.000
_cell.angle_alpha   90.00
_cell.angle_beta   90.00
_cell.angle_gamma   90.00
#
_symmetry.space_group_name_H-M   'P 1'
#
loop_
_entity.id
_entity.type
_entity.pdbx_description
1 polymer ?
#
loop_
_entity_poly.entity_id
_entity_poly.type
_entity_poly.pdbx_seq_one_letter_code
_entity_poly.pdbx_strand_id
1 'polypeptide(L)'
;LTEQQPENNVYRILIEMLAVTLSKNARARAVQLPAWNEALGLPRPWDQQWSMRMQQILAFETDLLEFDDLFDGNPAVDAKVEALKEGARAELANLDGMGGAISAIDYMKSRLVESNAERLGRIETGETVVVGVNKWQQGEPSPLMTGDGGIMVVDPTVEADQIKQLSAWRESRDQSAVDRALADLRAAASEGRNIMEPSIAAAKAGVTTGEWAAQMRQVHGEYRGPTGVAAGRSNKTEGLDDLRDAVDAVSSRLGRRLSFLVGKPGLDGHSNGAEQIAVRARDCGMDIAYEGIRLTPSEIVAAAANGDHHVVGLSILSGSHIPLVEDLMIQMREAGLGHIPVIVGGIIPEEDAKRLRSFGVARVYTPKDFELNTIMQDIVSLADPETIAAE
;
A
#
# COMPACT_ATOMS: atom_id res chain seq x y z
N LEU A 1 -7.25 0.48 -11.32
CA LEU A 1 -8.21 -0.64 -11.46
C LEU A 1 -9.17 -0.63 -10.27
N THR A 2 -10.37 -1.20 -10.40
CA THR A 2 -11.41 -1.19 -9.35
C THR A 2 -11.80 -2.60 -8.92
N GLU A 3 -12.14 -2.78 -7.64
CA GLU A 3 -12.75 -4.02 -7.13
C GLU A 3 -14.21 -4.14 -7.60
N GLN A 4 -14.95 -3.04 -7.60
CA GLN A 4 -16.32 -2.96 -8.08
C GLN A 4 -16.35 -3.08 -9.60
N GLN A 5 -17.28 -3.90 -10.12
CA GLN A 5 -17.45 -4.18 -11.55
C GLN A 5 -16.08 -4.39 -12.26
N PRO A 6 -15.30 -5.39 -11.82
CA PRO A 6 -13.90 -5.55 -12.21
C PRO A 6 -13.71 -5.88 -13.68
N GLU A 7 -14.74 -6.36 -14.39
CA GLU A 7 -14.75 -6.48 -15.85
C GLU A 7 -14.44 -5.16 -16.57
N ASN A 8 -14.77 -4.01 -15.96
CA ASN A 8 -14.43 -2.69 -16.51
C ASN A 8 -12.92 -2.47 -16.60
N ASN A 9 -12.13 -3.17 -15.79
CA ASN A 9 -10.67 -3.08 -15.81
C ASN A 9 -10.08 -3.54 -17.15
N VAL A 10 -10.71 -4.50 -17.83
CA VAL A 10 -10.29 -4.99 -19.15
C VAL A 10 -10.19 -3.82 -20.14
N TYR A 11 -11.20 -2.96 -20.17
CA TYR A 11 -11.23 -1.80 -21.08
C TYR A 11 -10.26 -0.71 -20.66
N ARG A 12 -10.13 -0.46 -19.35
CA ARG A 12 -9.17 0.53 -18.81
C ARG A 12 -7.75 0.16 -19.20
N ILE A 13 -7.37 -1.09 -18.98
CA ILE A 13 -6.04 -1.63 -19.29
C ILE A 13 -5.76 -1.53 -20.79
N LEU A 14 -6.73 -1.86 -21.64
CA LEU A 14 -6.59 -1.75 -23.09
C LEU A 14 -6.33 -0.29 -23.51
N ILE A 15 -7.09 0.66 -22.98
CA ILE A 15 -6.92 2.09 -23.29
C ILE A 15 -5.58 2.62 -22.78
N GLU A 16 -5.18 2.24 -21.57
CA GLU A 16 -3.90 2.60 -20.97
C GLU A 16 -2.71 2.05 -21.77
N MET A 17 -2.83 0.82 -22.30
CA MET A 17 -1.83 0.23 -23.18
C MET A 17 -1.62 1.09 -24.43
N LEU A 18 -2.69 1.56 -25.07
CA LEU A 18 -2.59 2.39 -26.28
C LEU A 18 -1.76 3.65 -26.06
N ALA A 19 -1.88 4.27 -24.87
CA ALA A 19 -1.14 5.49 -24.53
C ALA A 19 0.40 5.28 -24.52
N VAL A 20 0.87 4.06 -24.29
CA VAL A 20 2.31 3.72 -24.24
C VAL A 20 2.80 2.96 -25.46
N THR A 21 1.94 2.66 -26.44
CA THR A 21 2.31 1.92 -27.65
C THR A 21 2.18 2.72 -28.94
N LEU A 22 1.26 3.69 -29.02
CA LEU A 22 0.93 4.38 -30.27
C LEU A 22 1.99 5.38 -30.75
N SER A 23 2.69 6.07 -29.84
CA SER A 23 3.77 7.00 -30.25
C SER A 23 5.05 6.22 -30.54
N LYS A 24 5.56 6.24 -31.77
CA LYS A 24 6.85 5.60 -32.10
C LYS A 24 8.02 6.24 -31.36
N ASN A 25 7.99 7.54 -31.13
CA ASN A 25 9.07 8.29 -30.47
C ASN A 25 9.06 8.13 -28.94
N ALA A 26 7.92 7.79 -28.35
CA ALA A 26 7.75 7.65 -26.90
C ALA A 26 7.29 6.26 -26.43
N ARG A 27 7.11 5.29 -27.34
CA ARG A 27 6.60 3.97 -26.98
C ARG A 27 7.48 3.26 -25.96
N ALA A 28 6.81 2.54 -25.07
CA ALA A 28 7.47 1.64 -24.15
C ALA A 28 8.24 0.55 -24.91
N ARG A 29 9.45 0.24 -24.44
CA ARG A 29 10.28 -0.86 -25.00
C ARG A 29 9.81 -2.23 -24.53
N ALA A 30 9.14 -2.28 -23.40
CA ALA A 30 8.49 -3.45 -22.83
C ALA A 30 7.23 -2.97 -22.12
N VAL A 31 6.15 -3.73 -22.24
CA VAL A 31 4.86 -3.44 -21.61
C VAL A 31 4.49 -4.61 -20.71
N GLN A 32 4.17 -4.31 -19.46
CA GLN A 32 3.52 -5.24 -18.56
C GLN A 32 2.11 -4.74 -18.33
N LEU A 33 1.12 -5.60 -18.58
CA LEU A 33 -0.27 -5.28 -18.28
C LEU A 33 -0.68 -5.97 -16.99
N PRO A 34 -1.39 -5.26 -16.10
CA PRO A 34 -2.03 -5.89 -14.96
C PRO A 34 -3.17 -6.80 -15.42
N ALA A 35 -3.68 -7.62 -14.50
CA ALA A 35 -4.87 -8.43 -14.73
C ALA A 35 -6.14 -7.67 -14.33
N TRP A 36 -7.28 -8.05 -14.92
CA TRP A 36 -8.58 -7.42 -14.66
C TRP A 36 -9.01 -7.51 -13.18
N ASN A 37 -8.52 -8.49 -12.44
CA ASN A 37 -8.79 -8.77 -11.03
C ASN A 37 -7.69 -8.31 -10.07
N GLU A 38 -6.71 -7.51 -10.52
CA GLU A 38 -5.59 -7.08 -9.65
C GLU A 38 -6.03 -6.30 -8.40
N ALA A 39 -7.17 -5.60 -8.47
CA ALA A 39 -7.76 -4.91 -7.31
C ALA A 39 -8.38 -5.87 -6.27
N LEU A 40 -8.57 -7.15 -6.61
CA LEU A 40 -9.16 -8.18 -5.74
C LEU A 40 -8.10 -9.05 -5.06
N GLY A 41 -6.95 -9.23 -5.69
CA GLY A 41 -5.89 -10.10 -5.20
C GLY A 41 -4.94 -10.54 -6.31
N LEU A 42 -4.13 -11.56 -6.01
CA LEU A 42 -3.17 -12.10 -6.97
C LEU A 42 -3.89 -12.74 -8.17
N PRO A 43 -3.48 -12.42 -9.40
CA PRO A 43 -4.11 -12.97 -10.60
C PRO A 43 -3.76 -14.43 -10.80
N ARG A 44 -4.75 -15.21 -11.26
CA ARG A 44 -4.56 -16.61 -11.66
C ARG A 44 -3.88 -16.67 -13.03
N PRO A 45 -3.29 -17.82 -13.42
CA PRO A 45 -2.70 -17.98 -14.76
C PRO A 45 -3.64 -17.62 -15.91
N TRP A 46 -4.94 -17.91 -15.80
CA TRP A 46 -5.94 -17.54 -16.79
C TRP A 46 -6.12 -16.02 -16.93
N ASP A 47 -6.12 -15.29 -15.80
CA ASP A 47 -6.26 -13.83 -15.80
C ASP A 47 -5.04 -13.17 -16.45
N GLN A 48 -3.83 -13.70 -16.17
CA GLN A 48 -2.59 -13.25 -16.82
C GLN A 48 -2.57 -13.56 -18.31
N GLN A 49 -3.08 -14.72 -18.72
CA GLN A 49 -3.23 -15.05 -20.14
C GLN A 49 -4.12 -14.02 -20.83
N TRP A 50 -5.21 -13.56 -20.21
CA TRP A 50 -6.08 -12.55 -20.78
C TRP A 50 -5.33 -11.23 -21.05
N SER A 51 -4.55 -10.74 -20.09
CA SER A 51 -3.71 -9.55 -20.28
C SER A 51 -2.65 -9.74 -21.37
N MET A 52 -2.04 -10.93 -21.46
CA MET A 52 -1.11 -11.25 -22.55
C MET A 52 -1.81 -11.24 -23.92
N ARG A 53 -3.05 -11.74 -24.01
CA ARG A 53 -3.81 -11.73 -25.26
C ARG A 53 -4.11 -10.30 -25.73
N MET A 54 -4.33 -9.35 -24.83
CA MET A 54 -4.48 -7.93 -25.23
C MET A 54 -3.25 -7.42 -25.99
N GLN A 55 -2.04 -7.73 -25.50
CA GLN A 55 -0.80 -7.34 -26.16
C GLN A 55 -0.62 -8.04 -27.52
N GLN A 56 -0.98 -9.32 -27.60
CA GLN A 56 -0.86 -10.10 -28.84
C GLN A 56 -1.86 -9.65 -29.90
N ILE A 57 -3.10 -9.35 -29.52
CA ILE A 57 -4.10 -8.78 -30.42
C ILE A 57 -3.59 -7.45 -30.96
N LEU A 58 -3.12 -6.55 -30.09
CA LEU A 58 -2.53 -5.28 -30.53
C LEU A 58 -1.38 -5.51 -31.52
N ALA A 59 -0.47 -6.44 -31.23
CA ALA A 59 0.74 -6.64 -32.02
C ALA A 59 0.53 -7.42 -33.33
N PHE A 60 -0.44 -8.32 -33.40
CA PHE A 60 -0.55 -9.30 -34.49
C PHE A 60 -1.90 -9.27 -35.22
N GLU A 61 -2.92 -8.62 -34.66
CA GLU A 61 -4.25 -8.50 -35.28
C GLU A 61 -4.58 -7.05 -35.67
N THR A 62 -3.74 -6.09 -35.30
CA THR A 62 -3.88 -4.67 -35.69
C THR A 62 -2.67 -4.19 -36.47
N ASP A 63 -2.87 -3.16 -37.28
CA ASP A 63 -1.84 -2.41 -38.00
C ASP A 63 -1.31 -1.20 -37.19
N LEU A 64 -1.76 -1.01 -35.95
CA LEU A 64 -1.44 0.16 -35.12
C LEU A 64 0.07 0.36 -34.89
N LEU A 65 0.85 -0.72 -34.89
CA LEU A 65 2.31 -0.66 -34.71
C LEU A 65 3.07 -0.41 -36.02
N GLU A 66 2.39 -0.51 -37.17
CA GLU A 66 2.99 -0.33 -38.50
C GLU A 66 3.05 1.15 -38.90
N PHE A 67 2.02 1.92 -38.53
CA PHE A 67 1.94 3.36 -38.83
C PHE A 67 3.10 4.17 -38.24
N ASP A 68 3.49 5.25 -38.92
CA ASP A 68 4.38 6.27 -38.36
C ASP A 68 3.76 6.96 -37.13
N ASP A 69 4.52 7.82 -36.45
CA ASP A 69 4.05 8.40 -35.19
C ASP A 69 2.78 9.24 -35.42
N LEU A 70 1.64 8.72 -34.96
CA LEU A 70 0.32 9.30 -35.21
C LEU A 70 0.12 10.66 -34.53
N PHE A 71 1.03 11.03 -33.62
CA PHE A 71 0.95 12.29 -32.87
C PHE A 71 1.84 13.40 -33.45
N ASP A 72 2.73 13.09 -34.38
CA ASP A 72 3.65 14.07 -34.97
C ASP A 72 2.87 15.19 -35.67
N GLY A 73 3.19 16.44 -35.31
CA GLY A 73 2.58 17.63 -35.88
C GLY A 73 1.15 17.91 -35.41
N ASN A 74 0.68 17.23 -34.35
CA ASN A 74 -0.60 17.54 -33.74
C ASN A 74 -0.45 18.70 -32.74
N PRO A 75 -1.00 19.91 -33.03
CA PRO A 75 -0.75 21.09 -32.20
C PRO A 75 -1.30 20.97 -30.78
N ALA A 76 -2.35 20.18 -30.57
CA ALA A 76 -2.91 19.97 -29.23
C ALA A 76 -2.03 19.03 -28.39
N VAL A 77 -1.48 17.97 -29.01
CA VAL A 77 -0.54 17.07 -28.32
C VAL A 77 0.78 17.77 -28.07
N ASP A 78 1.33 18.48 -29.05
CA ASP A 78 2.59 19.23 -28.91
C ASP A 78 2.52 20.25 -27.77
N ALA A 79 1.44 21.05 -27.72
CA ALA A 79 1.23 22.01 -26.63
C ALA A 79 1.14 21.32 -25.26
N LYS A 80 0.47 20.17 -25.18
CA LYS A 80 0.36 19.40 -23.93
C LYS A 80 1.71 18.82 -23.51
N VAL A 81 2.51 18.31 -24.45
CA VAL A 81 3.86 17.79 -24.20
C VAL A 81 4.79 18.89 -23.69
N GLU A 82 4.78 20.08 -24.30
CA GLU A 82 5.61 21.20 -23.82
C GLU A 82 5.19 21.67 -22.42
N ALA A 83 3.88 21.76 -22.14
CA ALA A 83 3.40 22.11 -20.80
C ALA A 83 3.86 21.08 -19.73
N LEU A 84 3.84 19.78 -20.06
CA LEU A 84 4.34 18.73 -19.16
C LEU A 84 5.86 18.83 -18.95
N LYS A 85 6.62 19.12 -20.01
CA LYS A 85 8.08 19.31 -19.95
C LYS A 85 8.45 20.54 -19.12
N GLU A 86 7.72 21.63 -19.27
CA GLU A 86 7.91 22.83 -18.46
C GLU A 86 7.69 22.54 -16.97
N GLY A 87 6.56 21.91 -16.63
CA GLY A 87 6.26 21.51 -15.24
C GLY A 87 7.31 20.57 -14.65
N ALA A 88 7.74 19.54 -15.42
CA ALA A 88 8.77 18.61 -14.97
C ALA A 88 10.13 19.30 -14.74
N ARG A 89 10.54 20.21 -15.63
CA ARG A 89 11.79 20.97 -15.47
C ARG A 89 11.74 21.94 -14.30
N ALA A 90 10.59 22.58 -14.07
CA ALA A 90 10.39 23.46 -12.93
C ALA A 90 10.51 22.69 -11.60
N GLU A 91 9.91 21.50 -11.54
CA GLU A 91 10.03 20.63 -10.36
C GLU A 91 11.48 20.17 -10.14
N LEU A 92 12.19 19.75 -11.20
CA LEU A 92 13.62 19.40 -11.10
C LEU A 92 14.46 20.57 -10.58
N ALA A 93 14.23 21.79 -11.07
CA ALA A 93 14.94 22.98 -10.58
C ALA A 93 14.62 23.28 -9.11
N ASN A 94 13.39 23.04 -8.66
CA ASN A 94 13.02 23.14 -7.25
C ASN A 94 13.77 22.11 -6.39
N LEU A 95 13.85 20.85 -6.84
CA LEU A 95 14.61 19.80 -6.14
C LEU A 95 16.12 20.12 -6.09
N ASP A 96 16.69 20.67 -7.17
CA ASP A 96 18.09 21.13 -7.18
C ASP A 96 18.30 22.26 -6.15
N GLY A 97 17.34 23.19 -6.04
CA GLY A 97 17.33 24.24 -5.01
C GLY A 97 17.26 23.72 -3.58
N MET A 98 16.74 22.50 -3.37
CA MET A 98 16.70 21.79 -2.09
C MET A 98 17.96 20.94 -1.81
N GLY A 99 18.98 21.01 -2.65
CA GLY A 99 20.20 20.19 -2.51
C GLY A 99 20.07 18.80 -3.14
N GLY A 100 19.20 18.66 -4.15
CA GLY A 100 19.01 17.45 -4.93
C GLY A 100 17.97 16.48 -4.35
N ALA A 101 17.63 15.45 -5.13
CA ALA A 101 16.54 14.54 -4.84
C ALA A 101 16.66 13.80 -3.49
N ILE A 102 17.88 13.44 -3.06
CA ILE A 102 18.10 12.74 -1.77
C ILE A 102 17.73 13.65 -0.60
N SER A 103 18.09 14.93 -0.66
CA SER A 103 17.79 15.92 0.37
C SER A 103 16.29 16.28 0.39
N ALA A 104 15.59 16.07 -0.72
CA ALA A 104 14.19 16.42 -0.92
C ALA A 104 13.21 15.25 -0.75
N ILE A 105 13.64 14.09 -0.22
CA ILE A 105 12.78 12.89 -0.09
C ILE A 105 11.49 13.20 0.70
N ASP A 106 11.60 13.93 1.81
CA ASP A 106 10.44 14.28 2.65
C ASP A 106 9.43 15.15 1.89
N TYR A 107 9.94 16.13 1.13
CA TYR A 107 9.13 17.00 0.29
C TYR A 107 8.45 16.22 -0.84
N MET A 108 9.19 15.39 -1.59
CA MET A 108 8.62 14.58 -2.66
C MET A 108 7.52 13.66 -2.12
N LYS A 109 7.74 13.04 -0.95
CA LYS A 109 6.77 12.15 -0.33
C LYS A 109 5.51 12.91 0.10
N SER A 110 5.61 14.10 0.70
CA SER A 110 4.44 14.89 1.09
C SER A 110 3.62 15.34 -0.13
N ARG A 111 4.28 15.76 -1.22
CA ARG A 111 3.61 16.16 -2.47
C ARG A 111 2.83 15.01 -3.11
N LEU A 112 3.35 13.78 -3.05
CA LEU A 112 2.63 12.59 -3.51
C LEU A 112 1.39 12.30 -2.67
N VAL A 113 1.50 12.41 -1.34
CA VAL A 113 0.36 12.22 -0.41
C VAL A 113 -0.73 13.27 -0.67
N GLU A 114 -0.33 14.54 -0.81
CA GLU A 114 -1.24 15.65 -1.12
C GLU A 114 -1.94 15.47 -2.47
N SER A 115 -1.20 15.11 -3.52
CA SER A 115 -1.76 14.88 -4.86
C SER A 115 -2.79 13.75 -4.86
N ASN A 116 -2.54 12.68 -4.10
CA ASN A 116 -3.49 11.59 -3.96
C ASN A 116 -4.73 12.00 -3.14
N ALA A 117 -4.56 12.80 -2.09
CA ALA A 117 -5.68 13.35 -1.31
C ALA A 117 -6.60 14.22 -2.16
N GLU A 118 -6.02 15.12 -2.97
CA GLU A 118 -6.78 15.94 -3.92
C GLU A 118 -7.54 15.07 -4.93
N ARG A 119 -6.90 14.00 -5.45
CA ARG A 119 -7.56 13.07 -6.37
C ARG A 119 -8.73 12.33 -5.71
N LEU A 120 -8.57 11.85 -4.48
CA LEU A 120 -9.65 11.17 -3.76
C LEU A 120 -10.79 12.12 -3.44
N GLY A 121 -10.50 13.35 -3.01
CA GLY A 121 -11.50 14.38 -2.81
C GLY A 121 -12.35 14.62 -4.06
N ARG A 122 -11.72 14.72 -5.24
CA ARG A 122 -12.46 14.83 -6.52
C ARG A 122 -13.32 13.61 -6.86
N ILE A 123 -12.95 12.41 -6.40
CA ILE A 123 -13.75 11.20 -6.62
C ILE A 123 -14.95 11.19 -5.67
N GLU A 124 -14.76 11.54 -4.41
CA GLU A 124 -15.83 11.63 -3.41
C GLU A 124 -16.87 12.69 -3.79
N THR A 125 -16.45 13.85 -4.28
CA THR A 125 -17.36 14.91 -4.76
C THR A 125 -18.00 14.60 -6.12
N GLY A 126 -17.55 13.55 -6.81
CA GLY A 126 -18.03 13.17 -8.13
C GLY A 126 -17.47 14.02 -9.30
N GLU A 127 -16.54 14.94 -9.05
CA GLU A 127 -15.83 15.69 -10.10
C GLU A 127 -15.03 14.74 -11.01
N THR A 128 -14.33 13.77 -10.42
CA THR A 128 -13.68 12.68 -11.14
C THR A 128 -14.58 11.45 -11.11
N VAL A 129 -15.16 11.11 -12.26
CA VAL A 129 -16.03 9.94 -12.40
C VAL A 129 -15.21 8.65 -12.48
N VAL A 130 -15.60 7.66 -11.69
CA VAL A 130 -15.10 6.29 -11.73
C VAL A 130 -16.28 5.34 -11.91
N VAL A 131 -16.44 4.84 -13.14
CA VAL A 131 -17.53 3.93 -13.54
C VAL A 131 -17.55 2.68 -12.67
N GLY A 132 -18.71 2.35 -12.11
CA GLY A 132 -18.91 1.22 -11.20
C GLY A 132 -18.55 1.51 -9.74
N VAL A 133 -17.98 2.69 -9.43
CA VAL A 133 -17.59 3.07 -8.06
C VAL A 133 -18.44 4.25 -7.55
N ASN A 134 -18.30 5.45 -8.13
CA ASN A 134 -19.08 6.62 -7.72
C ASN A 134 -20.23 6.95 -8.70
N LYS A 135 -20.26 6.29 -9.87
CA LYS A 135 -21.30 6.48 -10.88
C LYS A 135 -21.59 5.17 -11.61
N TRP A 136 -22.87 4.91 -11.89
CA TRP A 136 -23.35 3.64 -12.45
C TRP A 136 -22.96 2.42 -11.59
N GLN A 137 -23.27 2.50 -10.29
CA GLN A 137 -22.94 1.47 -9.31
C GLN A 137 -23.77 0.18 -9.50
N GLN A 138 -24.99 0.29 -10.01
CA GLN A 138 -25.89 -0.83 -10.24
C GLN A 138 -25.51 -1.58 -11.53
N GLY A 139 -25.63 -2.92 -11.50
CA GLY A 139 -25.36 -3.79 -12.63
C GLY A 139 -25.77 -5.24 -12.33
N GLU A 140 -25.73 -6.08 -13.36
CA GLU A 140 -25.96 -7.53 -13.23
C GLU A 140 -24.77 -8.22 -12.58
N PRO A 141 -24.95 -9.35 -11.88
CA PRO A 141 -23.84 -10.11 -11.30
C PRO A 141 -22.83 -10.55 -12.37
N SER A 142 -21.56 -10.21 -12.16
CA SER A 142 -20.48 -10.57 -13.08
C SER A 142 -20.19 -12.07 -13.00
N PRO A 143 -20.27 -12.83 -14.12
CA PRO A 143 -19.92 -14.25 -14.14
C PRO A 143 -18.46 -14.50 -13.75
N LEU A 144 -17.58 -13.50 -13.95
CA LEU A 144 -16.17 -13.56 -13.58
C LEU A 144 -15.94 -13.59 -12.06
N MET A 145 -16.94 -13.16 -11.28
CA MET A 145 -16.94 -13.19 -9.82
C MET A 145 -17.59 -14.46 -9.26
N THR A 146 -18.12 -15.36 -10.10
CA THR A 146 -18.79 -16.60 -9.64
C THR A 146 -17.79 -17.73 -9.43
N GLY A 147 -17.95 -18.54 -8.36
CA GLY A 147 -17.05 -19.65 -8.01
C GLY A 147 -15.96 -19.24 -7.02
N ASP A 148 -14.70 -19.59 -7.30
CA ASP A 148 -13.53 -19.44 -6.41
C ASP A 148 -13.08 -17.97 -6.17
N GLY A 149 -13.97 -16.99 -6.34
CA GLY A 149 -13.72 -15.57 -6.08
C GLY A 149 -12.74 -14.88 -7.03
N GLY A 150 -12.22 -15.61 -8.03
CA GLY A 150 -11.33 -15.07 -9.05
C GLY A 150 -9.92 -14.74 -8.55
N ILE A 151 -9.50 -15.18 -7.36
CA ILE A 151 -8.20 -14.84 -6.76
C ILE A 151 -7.36 -16.09 -6.48
N MET A 152 -6.03 -15.92 -6.45
CA MET A 152 -5.11 -16.96 -6.03
C MET A 152 -4.81 -16.87 -4.53
N VAL A 153 -5.04 -17.95 -3.79
CA VAL A 153 -4.69 -18.08 -2.36
C VAL A 153 -3.42 -18.92 -2.23
N VAL A 154 -2.47 -18.46 -1.41
CA VAL A 154 -1.22 -19.19 -1.14
C VAL A 154 -1.48 -20.28 -0.09
N ASP A 155 -1.01 -21.50 -0.35
CA ASP A 155 -1.11 -22.62 0.57
C ASP A 155 -0.19 -22.40 1.81
N PRO A 156 -0.71 -22.46 3.05
CA PRO A 156 0.09 -22.34 4.27
C PRO A 156 1.27 -23.31 4.36
N THR A 157 1.21 -24.46 3.69
CA THR A 157 2.30 -25.45 3.68
C THR A 157 3.58 -24.93 3.02
N VAL A 158 3.48 -23.93 2.12
CA VAL A 158 4.64 -23.33 1.43
C VAL A 158 5.64 -22.75 2.43
N GLU A 159 5.17 -22.06 3.47
CA GLU A 159 6.04 -21.50 4.50
C GLU A 159 6.74 -22.62 5.31
N ALA A 160 5.98 -23.62 5.75
CA ALA A 160 6.51 -24.74 6.52
C ALA A 160 7.58 -25.52 5.72
N ASP A 161 7.32 -25.75 4.42
CA ASP A 161 8.28 -26.39 3.53
C ASP A 161 9.53 -25.53 3.32
N GLN A 162 9.37 -24.21 3.18
CA GLN A 162 10.50 -23.29 3.04
C GLN A 162 11.36 -23.25 4.31
N ILE A 163 10.76 -23.27 5.50
CA ILE A 163 11.48 -23.34 6.78
C ILE A 163 12.27 -24.65 6.89
N LYS A 164 11.65 -25.78 6.51
CA LYS A 164 12.30 -27.08 6.51
C LYS A 164 13.50 -27.11 5.55
N GLN A 165 13.33 -26.59 4.33
CA GLN A 165 14.42 -26.49 3.35
C GLN A 165 15.54 -25.57 3.84
N LEU A 166 15.20 -24.42 4.45
CA LEU A 166 16.17 -23.49 5.02
C LEU A 166 16.98 -24.13 6.15
N SER A 167 16.33 -24.91 7.01
CA SER A 167 16.99 -25.62 8.12
C SER A 167 17.97 -26.67 7.59
N ALA A 168 17.52 -27.52 6.65
CA ALA A 168 18.38 -28.51 6.00
C ALA A 168 19.54 -27.87 5.22
N TRP A 169 19.30 -26.71 4.58
CA TRP A 169 20.34 -25.93 3.90
C TRP A 169 21.42 -25.43 4.88
N ARG A 170 21.00 -24.90 6.04
CA ARG A 170 21.90 -24.44 7.09
C ARG A 170 22.72 -25.57 7.72
N GLU A 171 22.13 -26.77 7.85
CA GLU A 171 22.81 -27.94 8.41
C GLU A 171 23.86 -28.56 7.47
N SER A 172 23.67 -28.43 6.15
CA SER A 172 24.52 -29.09 5.15
C SER A 172 25.66 -28.23 4.61
N ARG A 173 25.63 -26.91 4.80
CA ARG A 173 26.64 -25.98 4.30
C ARG A 173 27.92 -25.97 5.15
N ASP A 174 29.04 -25.57 4.56
CA ASP A 174 30.30 -25.31 5.30
C ASP A 174 30.17 -24.03 6.13
N GLN A 175 29.87 -24.18 7.42
CA GLN A 175 29.70 -23.06 8.33
C GLN A 175 30.96 -22.18 8.44
N SER A 176 32.15 -22.78 8.33
CA SER A 176 33.40 -22.01 8.38
C SER A 176 33.56 -21.09 7.16
N ALA A 177 33.12 -21.55 5.98
CA ALA A 177 33.12 -20.74 4.76
C ALA A 177 32.08 -19.61 4.84
N VAL A 178 30.91 -19.91 5.39
CA VAL A 178 29.85 -18.92 5.66
C VAL A 178 30.36 -17.82 6.58
N ASP A 179 30.97 -18.17 7.71
CA ASP A 179 31.45 -17.20 8.70
C ASP A 179 32.53 -16.29 8.11
N ARG A 180 33.48 -16.86 7.34
CA ARG A 180 34.51 -16.06 6.63
C ARG A 180 33.88 -15.12 5.61
N ALA A 181 32.92 -15.57 4.83
CA ALA A 181 32.28 -14.76 3.81
C ALA A 181 31.44 -13.63 4.42
N LEU A 182 30.72 -13.89 5.52
CA LEU A 182 29.97 -12.87 6.25
C LEU A 182 30.90 -11.82 6.89
N ALA A 183 32.04 -12.25 7.41
CA ALA A 183 33.04 -11.34 7.98
C ALA A 183 33.64 -10.41 6.91
N ASP A 184 34.05 -10.94 5.75
CA ASP A 184 34.57 -10.11 4.66
C ASP A 184 33.49 -9.18 4.08
N LEU A 185 32.25 -9.65 3.94
CA LEU A 185 31.12 -8.81 3.54
C LEU A 185 30.92 -7.63 4.48
N ARG A 186 30.94 -7.87 5.79
CA ARG A 186 30.82 -6.80 6.80
C ARG A 186 32.01 -5.84 6.73
N ALA A 187 33.23 -6.37 6.60
CA ALA A 187 34.43 -5.55 6.48
C ALA A 187 34.38 -4.65 5.24
N ALA A 188 34.01 -5.21 4.09
CA ALA A 188 33.86 -4.47 2.84
C ALA A 188 32.85 -3.33 2.96
N ALA A 189 31.68 -3.59 3.55
CA ALA A 189 30.66 -2.57 3.79
C ALA A 189 31.15 -1.48 4.77
N SER A 190 31.85 -1.86 5.84
CA SER A 190 32.37 -0.90 6.83
C SER A 190 33.49 -0.02 6.28
N GLU A 191 34.31 -0.57 5.39
CA GLU A 191 35.44 0.11 4.75
C GLU A 191 35.03 0.92 3.52
N GLY A 192 33.77 0.84 3.08
CA GLY A 192 33.29 1.48 1.85
C GLY A 192 33.85 0.87 0.57
N ARG A 193 34.34 -0.38 0.63
CA ARG A 193 34.76 -1.14 -0.57
C ARG A 193 33.54 -1.62 -1.36
N ASN A 194 33.78 -2.04 -2.61
CA ASN A 194 32.75 -2.75 -3.37
C ASN A 194 32.30 -4.00 -2.59
N ILE A 195 31.00 -4.10 -2.34
CA ILE A 195 30.41 -5.24 -1.63
C ILE A 195 29.96 -6.35 -2.59
N MET A 196 30.02 -6.14 -3.91
CA MET A 196 29.52 -7.12 -4.89
C MET A 196 30.34 -8.41 -4.86
N GLU A 197 31.67 -8.31 -4.86
CA GLU A 197 32.56 -9.48 -4.81
C GLU A 197 32.36 -10.31 -3.53
N PRO A 198 32.38 -9.74 -2.31
CA PRO A 198 32.09 -10.51 -1.10
C PRO A 198 30.65 -11.00 -1.03
N SER A 199 29.68 -10.31 -1.65
CA SER A 199 28.30 -10.81 -1.75
C SER A 199 28.19 -12.06 -2.61
N ILE A 200 28.93 -12.12 -3.73
CA ILE A 200 29.00 -13.34 -4.56
C ILE A 200 29.66 -14.48 -3.79
N ALA A 201 30.74 -14.19 -3.05
CA ALA A 201 31.41 -15.17 -2.22
C ALA A 201 30.48 -15.72 -1.12
N ALA A 202 29.72 -14.85 -0.46
CA ALA A 202 28.70 -15.20 0.52
C ALA A 202 27.63 -16.11 -0.08
N ALA A 203 27.06 -15.74 -1.22
CA ALA A 203 26.06 -16.56 -1.91
C ALA A 203 26.60 -17.96 -2.26
N LYS A 204 27.83 -18.05 -2.77
CA LYS A 204 28.50 -19.32 -3.09
C LYS A 204 28.81 -20.15 -1.84
N ALA A 205 29.10 -19.52 -0.70
CA ALA A 205 29.30 -20.20 0.58
C ALA A 205 27.99 -20.69 1.21
N GLY A 206 26.83 -20.33 0.64
CA GLY A 206 25.52 -20.71 1.16
C GLY A 206 24.96 -19.79 2.23
N VAL A 207 25.44 -18.54 2.29
CA VAL A 207 24.83 -17.45 3.06
C VAL A 207 23.41 -17.21 2.54
N THR A 208 22.46 -17.06 3.47
CA THR A 208 21.07 -16.77 3.15
C THR A 208 20.85 -15.27 2.98
N THR A 209 19.80 -14.86 2.27
CA THR A 209 19.44 -13.43 2.13
C THR A 209 19.27 -12.73 3.48
N GLY A 210 18.72 -13.42 4.48
CA GLY A 210 18.56 -12.88 5.83
C GLY A 210 19.88 -12.63 6.55
N GLU A 211 20.84 -13.55 6.44
CA GLU A 211 22.18 -13.41 7.03
C GLU A 211 22.99 -12.30 6.35
N TRP A 212 22.89 -12.19 5.02
CA TRP A 212 23.47 -11.11 4.23
C TRP A 212 22.92 -9.75 4.68
N ALA A 213 21.58 -9.63 4.74
CA ALA A 213 20.91 -8.40 5.16
C ALA A 213 21.25 -8.04 6.61
N ALA A 214 21.42 -9.03 7.49
CA ALA A 214 21.85 -8.80 8.88
C ALA A 214 23.26 -8.20 8.99
N GLN A 215 24.17 -8.47 8.04
CA GLN A 215 25.46 -7.78 8.00
C GLN A 215 25.30 -6.32 7.62
N MET A 216 24.48 -6.04 6.60
CA MET A 216 24.22 -4.67 6.15
C MET A 216 23.54 -3.85 7.25
N ARG A 217 22.58 -4.42 7.98
CA ARG A 217 21.93 -3.77 9.13
C ARG A 217 22.92 -3.43 10.24
N GLN A 218 23.90 -4.28 10.51
CA GLN A 218 24.91 -4.00 11.54
C GLN A 218 25.83 -2.83 11.18
N VAL A 219 26.06 -2.60 9.88
CA VAL A 219 26.93 -1.50 9.42
C VAL A 219 26.14 -0.21 9.20
N HIS A 220 24.94 -0.30 8.63
CA HIS A 220 24.19 0.87 8.15
C HIS A 220 22.93 1.17 8.96
N GLY A 221 22.55 0.29 9.89
CA GLY A 221 21.26 0.37 10.59
C GLY A 221 20.09 0.02 9.67
N GLU A 222 18.91 0.51 10.05
CA GLU A 222 17.68 0.35 9.28
C GLU A 222 17.13 1.74 8.91
N TYR A 223 16.65 1.86 7.67
CA TYR A 223 16.06 3.09 7.17
C TYR A 223 14.56 3.14 7.46
N ARG A 224 14.10 4.21 8.11
CA ARG A 224 12.69 4.58 8.24
C ARG A 224 12.43 5.76 7.32
N GLY A 225 11.62 5.54 6.28
CA GLY A 225 11.26 6.59 5.32
C GLY A 225 10.18 7.53 5.87
N PRO A 226 10.07 8.75 5.32
CA PRO A 226 9.00 9.67 5.69
C PRO A 226 7.63 9.12 5.30
N THR A 227 6.62 9.48 6.10
CA THR A 227 5.22 9.13 5.82
C THR A 227 4.57 10.07 4.81
N GLY A 228 5.06 11.31 4.71
CA GLY A 228 4.44 12.39 3.90
C GLY A 228 3.16 12.97 4.51
N VAL A 229 2.74 12.50 5.68
CA VAL A 229 1.56 13.01 6.38
C VAL A 229 1.98 14.20 7.24
N ALA A 230 1.51 15.40 6.90
CA ALA A 230 1.79 16.60 7.69
C ALA A 230 1.06 16.56 9.04
N ALA A 231 1.69 17.07 10.11
CA ALA A 231 1.15 17.05 11.47
C ALA A 231 -0.08 17.95 11.67
N GLY A 232 -0.17 19.07 10.95
CA GLY A 232 -1.23 20.06 11.10
C GLY A 232 -2.46 19.75 10.25
N ARG A 233 -3.65 20.12 10.77
CA ARG A 233 -4.92 20.01 10.03
C ARG A 233 -4.88 20.82 8.74
N SER A 234 -5.46 20.28 7.68
CA SER A 234 -5.71 21.01 6.44
C SER A 234 -7.14 21.51 6.38
N ASN A 235 -7.31 22.74 5.88
CA ASN A 235 -8.63 23.30 5.55
C ASN A 235 -8.99 23.13 4.07
N LYS A 236 -8.19 22.38 3.29
CA LYS A 236 -8.46 22.13 1.87
C LYS A 236 -9.64 21.18 1.66
N THR A 237 -9.90 20.30 2.61
CA THR A 237 -10.97 19.31 2.53
C THR A 237 -12.27 19.92 3.06
N GLU A 238 -13.26 20.06 2.18
CA GLU A 238 -14.59 20.58 2.52
C GLU A 238 -15.52 19.46 3.04
N GLY A 239 -16.64 19.82 3.67
CA GLY A 239 -17.66 18.86 4.11
C GLY A 239 -17.25 18.00 5.33
N LEU A 240 -16.37 18.52 6.19
CA LEU A 240 -15.91 17.84 7.40
C LEU A 240 -16.49 18.42 8.70
N ASP A 241 -17.35 19.44 8.63
CA ASP A 241 -17.78 20.18 9.81
C ASP A 241 -18.56 19.30 10.80
N ASP A 242 -19.51 18.49 10.31
CA ASP A 242 -20.24 17.54 11.15
C ASP A 242 -19.31 16.49 11.80
N LEU A 243 -18.29 16.03 11.06
CA LEU A 243 -17.30 15.08 11.58
C LEU A 243 -16.41 15.73 12.64
N ARG A 244 -16.01 16.99 12.44
CA ARG A 244 -15.23 17.75 13.41
C ARG A 244 -16.01 17.95 14.71
N ASP A 245 -17.28 18.30 14.60
CA ASP A 245 -18.17 18.45 15.76
C ASP A 245 -18.34 17.11 16.50
N ALA A 246 -18.49 16.01 15.77
CA ALA A 246 -18.57 14.67 16.35
C ALA A 246 -17.28 14.26 17.07
N VAL A 247 -16.11 14.53 16.48
CA VAL A 247 -14.80 14.30 17.11
C VAL A 247 -14.67 15.15 18.38
N ASP A 248 -15.11 16.41 18.36
CA ASP A 248 -15.06 17.32 19.51
C ASP A 248 -15.98 16.86 20.65
N ALA A 249 -17.17 16.38 20.33
CA ALA A 249 -18.11 15.82 21.29
C ALA A 249 -17.56 14.56 21.97
N VAL A 250 -17.06 13.60 21.20
CA VAL A 250 -16.46 12.36 21.74
C VAL A 250 -15.18 12.68 22.52
N SER A 251 -14.34 13.60 22.05
CA SER A 251 -13.15 14.06 22.78
C SER A 251 -13.51 14.66 24.14
N SER A 252 -14.63 15.40 24.23
CA SER A 252 -15.11 15.96 25.49
C SER A 252 -15.55 14.87 26.47
N ARG A 253 -16.20 13.80 25.98
CA ARG A 253 -16.57 12.62 26.80
C ARG A 253 -15.35 11.81 27.25
N LEU A 254 -14.33 11.67 26.39
CA LEU A 254 -13.07 10.99 26.68
C LEU A 254 -12.15 11.79 27.63
N GLY A 255 -12.41 13.09 27.81
CA GLY A 255 -11.58 13.99 28.62
C GLY A 255 -10.26 14.41 27.95
N ARG A 256 -10.00 13.95 26.73
CA ARG A 256 -8.86 14.32 25.89
C ARG A 256 -9.22 14.10 24.42
N ARG A 257 -8.37 14.61 23.52
CA ARG A 257 -8.61 14.46 22.08
C ARG A 257 -8.69 13.00 21.67
N LEU A 258 -9.70 12.66 20.86
CA LEU A 258 -9.79 11.36 20.19
C LEU A 258 -8.50 11.10 19.42
N SER A 259 -7.89 9.94 19.67
CA SER A 259 -6.59 9.58 19.13
C SER A 259 -6.65 8.24 18.42
N PHE A 260 -6.01 8.18 17.26
CA PHE A 260 -6.07 7.07 16.33
C PHE A 260 -4.67 6.67 15.86
N LEU A 261 -4.28 5.43 16.14
CA LEU A 261 -3.02 4.85 15.69
C LEU A 261 -3.23 4.10 14.37
N VAL A 262 -2.50 4.49 13.34
CA VAL A 262 -2.46 3.78 12.06
C VAL A 262 -1.19 2.94 12.00
N GLY A 263 -1.35 1.62 11.87
CA GLY A 263 -0.26 0.65 11.79
C GLY A 263 -0.24 -0.10 10.46
N LYS A 264 0.96 -0.46 9.99
CA LYS A 264 1.16 -1.33 8.82
C LYS A 264 2.05 -2.52 9.21
N PRO A 265 1.44 -3.65 9.63
CA PRO A 265 2.20 -4.79 10.09
C PRO A 265 2.88 -5.54 8.94
N GLY A 266 4.01 -6.18 9.24
CA GLY A 266 4.69 -7.11 8.34
C GLY A 266 5.60 -6.41 7.32
N LEU A 267 5.67 -6.93 6.09
CA LEU A 267 6.53 -6.37 5.03
C LEU A 267 5.77 -5.53 4.00
N ASP A 268 4.49 -5.26 4.24
CA ASP A 268 3.63 -4.52 3.32
C ASP A 268 4.11 -3.07 3.13
N GLY A 269 4.52 -2.76 1.91
CA GLY A 269 4.97 -1.42 1.51
C GLY A 269 3.86 -0.51 1.00
N HIS A 270 2.62 -1.00 0.83
CA HIS A 270 1.53 -0.21 0.24
C HIS A 270 0.99 0.82 1.22
N SER A 271 1.53 2.04 1.20
CA SER A 271 1.19 3.06 2.20
C SER A 271 0.06 4.01 1.80
N ASN A 272 -0.32 4.07 0.51
CA ASN A 272 -1.31 5.03 0.01
C ASN A 272 -2.62 5.02 0.83
N GLY A 273 -3.22 3.85 1.07
CA GLY A 273 -4.48 3.77 1.83
C GLY A 273 -4.33 4.28 3.27
N ALA A 274 -3.30 3.83 3.98
CA ALA A 274 -3.00 4.26 5.34
C ALA A 274 -2.74 5.77 5.44
N GLU A 275 -2.01 6.34 4.48
CA GLU A 275 -1.72 7.77 4.42
C GLU A 275 -2.99 8.59 4.22
N GLN A 276 -3.90 8.16 3.36
CA GLN A 276 -5.16 8.88 3.12
C GLN A 276 -6.12 8.81 4.30
N ILE A 277 -6.16 7.65 4.98
CA ILE A 277 -6.89 7.50 6.24
C ILE A 277 -6.29 8.42 7.31
N ALA A 278 -4.97 8.45 7.46
CA ALA A 278 -4.29 9.34 8.41
C ALA A 278 -4.54 10.83 8.08
N VAL A 279 -4.46 11.22 6.81
CA VAL A 279 -4.75 12.59 6.34
C VAL A 279 -6.21 12.98 6.65
N ARG A 280 -7.17 12.11 6.32
CA ARG A 280 -8.59 12.40 6.56
C ARG A 280 -8.91 12.48 8.06
N ALA A 281 -8.40 11.55 8.85
CA ALA A 281 -8.62 11.51 10.29
C ALA A 281 -8.05 12.76 10.98
N ARG A 282 -6.86 13.21 10.56
CA ARG A 282 -6.26 14.48 10.97
C ARG A 282 -7.13 15.68 10.59
N ASP A 283 -7.68 15.72 9.37
CA ASP A 283 -8.51 16.84 8.90
C ASP A 283 -9.88 16.91 9.59
N CYS A 284 -10.41 15.76 10.04
CA CYS A 284 -11.55 15.64 10.96
C CYS A 284 -11.19 16.06 12.39
N GLY A 285 -9.89 16.14 12.67
CA GLY A 285 -9.32 16.73 13.87
C GLY A 285 -8.84 15.73 14.91
N MET A 286 -8.79 14.43 14.62
CA MET A 286 -8.24 13.43 15.55
C MET A 286 -6.72 13.63 15.75
N ASP A 287 -6.20 13.20 16.90
CA ASP A 287 -4.75 13.10 17.15
C ASP A 287 -4.22 11.80 16.54
N ILE A 288 -3.48 11.92 15.44
CA ILE A 288 -3.02 10.77 14.64
C ILE A 288 -1.58 10.38 14.98
N ALA A 289 -1.37 9.08 15.20
CA ALA A 289 -0.06 8.46 15.18
C ALA A 289 0.08 7.57 13.94
N TYR A 290 1.09 7.82 13.12
CA TYR A 290 1.44 6.97 11.98
C TYR A 290 2.96 6.92 11.84
N GLU A 291 3.54 5.77 12.15
CA GLU A 291 5.01 5.56 12.15
C GLU A 291 5.53 5.00 10.81
N GLY A 292 4.66 4.91 9.80
CA GLY A 292 5.01 4.43 8.47
C GLY A 292 4.81 2.93 8.28
N ILE A 293 5.66 2.34 7.44
CA ILE A 293 5.53 0.96 6.97
C ILE A 293 6.46 0.01 7.71
N ARG A 294 6.17 -1.28 7.58
CA ARG A 294 7.00 -2.40 8.04
C ARG A 294 7.22 -2.40 9.55
N LEU A 295 6.12 -2.31 10.29
CA LEU A 295 6.12 -2.49 11.73
C LEU A 295 5.84 -3.96 12.04
N THR A 296 6.44 -4.50 13.09
CA THR A 296 6.03 -5.78 13.65
C THR A 296 4.74 -5.61 14.45
N PRO A 297 3.92 -6.66 14.64
CA PRO A 297 2.81 -6.63 15.59
C PRO A 297 3.22 -6.10 16.96
N SER A 298 4.39 -6.52 17.47
CA SER A 298 4.92 -6.07 18.77
C SER A 298 5.25 -4.58 18.82
N GLU A 299 5.84 -4.01 17.75
CA GLU A 299 6.07 -2.56 17.67
C GLU A 299 4.74 -1.79 17.69
N ILE A 300 3.70 -2.28 17.00
CA ILE A 300 2.37 -1.64 17.01
C ILE A 300 1.72 -1.74 18.39
N VAL A 301 1.80 -2.89 19.06
CA VAL A 301 1.29 -3.05 20.44
C VAL A 301 2.04 -2.11 21.40
N ALA A 302 3.36 -1.97 21.25
CA ALA A 302 4.13 -1.02 22.05
C ALA A 302 3.72 0.44 21.79
N ALA A 303 3.50 0.82 20.54
CA ALA A 303 2.98 2.14 20.19
C ALA A 303 1.58 2.38 20.77
N ALA A 304 0.70 1.38 20.70
CA ALA A 304 -0.63 1.42 21.30
C ALA A 304 -0.58 1.65 22.83
N ALA A 305 0.33 0.93 23.52
CA ALA A 305 0.54 1.08 24.96
C ALA A 305 1.08 2.47 25.33
N ASN A 306 2.08 2.95 24.60
CA ASN A 306 2.79 4.20 24.91
C ASN A 306 1.95 5.45 24.60
N GLY A 307 1.14 5.40 23.55
CA GLY A 307 0.35 6.53 23.09
C GLY A 307 -1.05 6.65 23.71
N ASP A 308 -1.48 5.65 24.50
CA ASP A 308 -2.83 5.55 25.04
C ASP A 308 -3.88 5.83 23.94
N HIS A 309 -3.79 5.13 22.81
CA HIS A 309 -4.65 5.40 21.65
C HIS A 309 -6.06 4.84 21.87
N HIS A 310 -7.08 5.54 21.38
CA HIS A 310 -8.48 5.11 21.55
C HIS A 310 -8.90 4.08 20.52
N VAL A 311 -8.29 4.11 19.32
CA VAL A 311 -8.56 3.16 18.23
C VAL A 311 -7.24 2.81 17.55
N VAL A 312 -7.08 1.55 17.15
CA VAL A 312 -5.95 1.08 16.32
C VAL A 312 -6.48 0.65 14.96
N GLY A 313 -5.94 1.22 13.89
CA GLY A 313 -6.27 0.88 12.52
C GLY A 313 -5.10 0.22 11.81
N LEU A 314 -5.31 -0.98 11.30
CA LEU A 314 -4.28 -1.72 10.55
C LEU A 314 -4.57 -1.64 9.05
N SER A 315 -3.56 -1.34 8.25
CA SER A 315 -3.66 -1.34 6.79
C SER A 315 -2.79 -2.43 6.19
N ILE A 316 -3.39 -3.45 5.54
CA ILE A 316 -2.69 -4.63 5.04
C ILE A 316 -3.17 -4.97 3.61
N LEU A 317 -2.29 -4.84 2.62
CA LEU A 317 -2.59 -5.13 1.22
C LEU A 317 -1.78 -6.33 0.67
N SER A 318 -0.95 -6.95 1.50
CA SER A 318 -0.05 -8.05 1.13
C SER A 318 -0.65 -9.44 1.20
N GLY A 319 -1.93 -9.59 1.58
CA GLY A 319 -2.59 -10.88 1.80
C GLY A 319 -2.18 -11.61 3.09
N SER A 320 -1.37 -10.98 3.94
CA SER A 320 -0.91 -11.54 5.22
C SER A 320 -1.75 -11.09 6.41
N HIS A 321 -2.98 -10.63 6.18
CA HIS A 321 -3.85 -10.05 7.21
C HIS A 321 -4.23 -11.06 8.29
N ILE A 322 -4.54 -12.30 7.95
CA ILE A 322 -4.90 -13.32 8.95
C ILE A 322 -3.80 -13.54 10.00
N PRO A 323 -2.58 -13.99 9.64
CA PRO A 323 -1.56 -14.29 10.65
C PRO A 323 -1.09 -13.04 11.40
N LEU A 324 -0.96 -11.89 10.73
CA LEU A 324 -0.48 -10.66 11.37
C LEU A 324 -1.50 -10.07 12.35
N VAL A 325 -2.78 -10.09 12.01
CA VAL A 325 -3.84 -9.58 12.89
C VAL A 325 -4.08 -10.55 14.03
N GLU A 326 -4.05 -11.87 13.80
CA GLU A 326 -4.15 -12.87 14.87
C GLU A 326 -3.06 -12.68 15.92
N ASP A 327 -1.80 -12.56 15.49
CA ASP A 327 -0.64 -12.30 16.37
C ASP A 327 -0.80 -10.97 17.14
N LEU A 328 -1.16 -9.90 16.46
CA LEU A 328 -1.39 -8.59 17.09
C LEU A 328 -2.50 -8.64 18.14
N MET A 329 -3.64 -9.27 17.83
CA MET A 329 -4.78 -9.37 18.76
C MET A 329 -4.43 -10.19 20.00
N ILE A 330 -3.60 -11.24 19.86
CA ILE A 330 -3.06 -12.00 20.99
C ILE A 330 -2.18 -11.10 21.86
N GLN A 331 -1.19 -10.43 21.27
CA GLN A 331 -0.27 -9.55 21.99
C GLN A 331 -0.97 -8.37 22.68
N MET A 332 -1.99 -7.78 22.05
CA MET A 332 -2.79 -6.72 22.68
C MET A 332 -3.53 -7.22 23.93
N ARG A 333 -4.10 -8.43 23.90
CA ARG A 333 -4.75 -9.02 25.09
C ARG A 333 -3.74 -9.32 26.19
N GLU A 334 -2.59 -9.88 25.85
CA GLU A 334 -1.51 -10.17 26.82
C GLU A 334 -0.95 -8.89 27.46
N ALA A 335 -0.93 -7.79 26.72
CA ALA A 335 -0.54 -6.47 27.21
C ALA A 335 -1.64 -5.72 27.97
N GLY A 336 -2.86 -6.29 28.13
CA GLY A 336 -3.99 -5.63 28.79
C GLY A 336 -4.70 -4.56 27.95
N LEU A 337 -4.40 -4.48 26.65
CA LEU A 337 -4.94 -3.51 25.69
C LEU A 337 -6.16 -4.03 24.91
N GLY A 338 -6.72 -5.18 25.30
CA GLY A 338 -7.85 -5.81 24.59
C GLY A 338 -9.14 -4.98 24.58
N HIS A 339 -9.20 -3.88 25.33
CA HIS A 339 -10.30 -2.92 25.34
C HIS A 339 -10.22 -1.89 24.20
N ILE A 340 -9.04 -1.73 23.56
CA ILE A 340 -8.85 -0.79 22.47
C ILE A 340 -9.41 -1.43 21.19
N PRO A 341 -10.44 -0.85 20.54
CA PRO A 341 -10.98 -1.37 19.29
C PRO A 341 -9.92 -1.37 18.19
N VAL A 342 -9.83 -2.51 17.49
CA VAL A 342 -8.97 -2.69 16.32
C VAL A 342 -9.84 -2.74 15.07
N ILE A 343 -9.51 -1.90 14.09
CA ILE A 343 -10.09 -1.95 12.74
C ILE A 343 -9.03 -2.38 11.73
N VAL A 344 -9.44 -3.06 10.65
CA VAL A 344 -8.52 -3.55 9.62
C VAL A 344 -9.00 -3.11 8.25
N GLY A 345 -8.13 -2.49 7.47
CA GLY A 345 -8.38 -2.08 6.09
C GLY A 345 -7.43 -2.77 5.11
N GLY A 346 -7.89 -3.12 3.92
CA GLY A 346 -7.03 -3.72 2.91
C GLY A 346 -7.74 -4.54 1.85
N ILE A 347 -6.98 -5.31 1.08
CA ILE A 347 -7.54 -6.29 0.12
C ILE A 347 -7.87 -7.55 0.92
N ILE A 348 -9.11 -7.64 1.40
CA ILE A 348 -9.55 -8.68 2.34
C ILE A 348 -10.80 -9.37 1.78
N PRO A 349 -10.73 -10.66 1.44
CA PRO A 349 -11.89 -11.45 1.03
C PRO A 349 -12.94 -11.56 2.14
N GLU A 350 -14.21 -11.75 1.78
CA GLU A 350 -15.33 -11.79 2.74
C GLU A 350 -15.18 -12.90 3.80
N GLU A 351 -14.69 -14.08 3.41
CA GLU A 351 -14.45 -15.18 4.36
C GLU A 351 -13.35 -14.84 5.38
N ASP A 352 -12.30 -14.13 4.94
CA ASP A 352 -11.26 -13.66 5.83
C ASP A 352 -11.77 -12.54 6.73
N ALA A 353 -12.64 -11.65 6.24
CA ALA A 353 -13.27 -10.61 7.04
C ALA A 353 -14.09 -11.21 8.20
N LYS A 354 -14.82 -12.31 7.97
CA LYS A 354 -15.53 -13.05 9.03
C LYS A 354 -14.56 -13.62 10.07
N ARG A 355 -13.44 -14.19 9.63
CA ARG A 355 -12.39 -14.71 10.52
C ARG A 355 -11.70 -13.61 11.33
N LEU A 356 -11.42 -12.46 10.72
CA LEU A 356 -10.87 -11.31 11.45
C LEU A 356 -11.81 -10.85 12.57
N ARG A 357 -13.12 -10.77 12.29
CA ARG A 357 -14.11 -10.43 13.32
C ARG A 357 -14.14 -11.45 14.46
N SER A 358 -13.95 -12.74 14.18
CA SER A 358 -13.89 -13.77 15.25
C SER A 358 -12.65 -13.65 16.14
N PHE A 359 -11.60 -12.93 15.71
CA PHE A 359 -10.44 -12.59 16.55
C PHE A 359 -10.69 -11.38 17.47
N GLY A 360 -11.80 -10.66 17.28
CA GLY A 360 -12.15 -9.44 18.02
C GLY A 360 -11.94 -8.14 17.24
N VAL A 361 -11.73 -8.19 15.92
CA VAL A 361 -11.67 -6.98 15.07
C VAL A 361 -13.06 -6.34 14.98
N ALA A 362 -13.14 -5.04 15.28
CA ALA A 362 -14.40 -4.30 15.38
C ALA A 362 -15.02 -3.98 14.00
N ARG A 363 -14.18 -3.61 13.03
CA ARG A 363 -14.58 -3.28 11.65
C ARG A 363 -13.52 -3.74 10.65
N VAL A 364 -13.97 -4.16 9.47
CA VAL A 364 -13.12 -4.52 8.33
C VAL A 364 -13.54 -3.66 7.14
N TYR A 365 -12.59 -3.00 6.51
CA TYR A 365 -12.77 -2.12 5.34
C TYR A 365 -12.03 -2.68 4.12
N THR A 366 -12.67 -2.74 2.97
CA THR A 366 -12.07 -3.17 1.69
C THR A 366 -12.07 -2.02 0.67
N PRO A 367 -11.50 -2.18 -0.54
CA PRO A 367 -11.65 -1.18 -1.61
C PRO A 367 -13.11 -0.83 -1.98
N LYS A 368 -14.10 -1.60 -1.49
CA LYS A 368 -15.52 -1.26 -1.52
C LYS A 368 -15.88 -0.05 -0.68
N ASP A 369 -15.19 0.15 0.45
CA ASP A 369 -15.41 1.22 1.40
C ASP A 369 -14.59 2.46 0.99
N PHE A 370 -14.98 3.09 -0.12
CA PHE A 370 -14.24 4.21 -0.70
C PHE A 370 -14.59 5.57 -0.07
N GLU A 371 -15.66 5.65 0.73
CA GLU A 371 -16.13 6.88 1.37
C GLU A 371 -15.39 7.10 2.69
N LEU A 372 -14.35 7.94 2.68
CA LEU A 372 -13.48 8.10 3.85
C LEU A 372 -14.23 8.71 5.03
N ASN A 373 -15.21 9.59 4.78
CA ASN A 373 -16.02 10.22 5.82
C ASN A 373 -16.83 9.20 6.63
N THR A 374 -17.35 8.16 5.98
CA THR A 374 -18.08 7.07 6.65
C THR A 374 -17.14 6.30 7.58
N ILE A 375 -15.92 6.00 7.12
CA ILE A 375 -14.90 5.36 7.95
C ILE A 375 -14.54 6.23 9.17
N MET A 376 -14.43 7.55 8.98
CA MET A 376 -14.15 8.46 10.11
C MET A 376 -15.28 8.46 11.13
N GLN A 377 -16.54 8.47 10.69
CA GLN A 377 -17.70 8.41 11.57
C GLN A 377 -17.74 7.12 12.39
N ASP A 378 -17.39 5.98 11.77
CA ASP A 378 -17.27 4.71 12.46
C ASP A 378 -16.18 4.75 13.53
N ILE A 379 -15.00 5.32 13.23
CA ILE A 379 -13.91 5.49 14.20
C ILE A 379 -14.36 6.35 15.39
N VAL A 380 -15.07 7.45 15.14
CA VAL A 380 -15.64 8.29 16.21
C VAL A 380 -16.60 7.50 17.09
N SER A 381 -17.47 6.70 16.46
CA SER A 381 -18.48 5.90 17.16
C SER A 381 -17.87 4.77 18.00
N LEU A 382 -16.82 4.11 17.48
CA LEU A 382 -16.07 3.05 18.18
C LEU A 382 -15.33 3.56 19.42
N ALA A 383 -14.91 4.83 19.42
CA ALA A 383 -14.23 5.43 20.56
C ALA A 383 -15.20 6.06 21.57
N ASP A 384 -16.50 6.08 21.29
CA ASP A 384 -17.50 6.77 22.12
C ASP A 384 -17.86 5.93 23.36
N PRO A 385 -17.57 6.41 24.58
CA PRO A 385 -17.88 5.66 25.81
C PRO A 385 -19.37 5.35 26.00
N GLU A 386 -20.27 6.19 25.47
CA GLU A 386 -21.72 5.97 25.59
C GLU A 386 -22.20 4.82 24.70
N THR A 387 -21.59 4.66 23.52
CA THR A 387 -21.87 3.55 22.60
C THR A 387 -21.31 2.24 23.17
N ILE A 388 -20.09 2.27 23.72
CA ILE A 388 -19.45 1.10 24.34
C ILE A 388 -20.23 0.61 25.57
N ALA A 389 -20.86 1.52 26.33
CA ALA A 389 -21.67 1.15 27.50
C ALA A 389 -23.06 0.57 27.15
N ALA A 390 -23.50 0.70 25.90
CA ALA A 390 -24.80 0.22 25.42
C ALA A 390 -24.74 -1.16 24.74
N GLU A 391 -23.55 -1.63 24.38
CA GLU A 391 -23.25 -2.98 23.88
C GLU A 391 -22.85 -3.94 25.01
#